data_AF-X1GPN7-F1
#
_entry.id   AF-X1GPN7-F1
#
_cell.length_a   1.000
_cell.length_b   1.000
_cell.length_c   1.000
_cell.angle_alpha   90.00
_cell.angle_beta   90.00
_cell.angle_gamma   90.00
#
_symmetry.space_group_name_H-M   'P 1'
#
loop_
_entity.id
_entity.type
_entity.pdbx_description
1 polymer ?
#
loop_
_entity_poly.entity_id
_entity_poly.type
_entity_poly.pdbx_seq_one_letter_code
_entity_poly.pdbx_strand_id
1 'polypeptide(L)'
;MWGGKPHNNNCILPVKQWKRESSQGNRVSELFGAFDTQEEQYKAGWDYIKREFGDSYVLIIDSDEVWEDKDLEKLKERVRQNPDYGAYHCALRTYVKSPFYRISPPERCRPTVVVNGHKVEQILGVRGNGINPILWMDDVFMHHFSYVRSSEDAILEKMQYLSLGDKDDYHKNWFEKYWEKIPNVHNFHPTIGEESSWKSLETVTLNDLPLAVRDNDLVKNGNK
;
A
#
# COMPACT_ATOMS: atom_id res chain seq x y z
N MET A 1 -4.59 7.55 10.38
CA MET A 1 -4.21 8.93 9.99
C MET A 1 -2.73 8.88 9.67
N TRP A 2 -2.30 9.34 8.50
CA TRP A 2 -0.86 9.48 8.26
C TRP A 2 -0.35 10.63 9.13
N GLY A 3 0.38 10.30 10.21
CA GLY A 3 0.99 11.27 11.14
C GLY A 3 0.01 12.16 11.93
N GLY A 4 -1.17 11.64 12.30
CA GLY A 4 -2.05 12.27 13.30
C GLY A 4 -2.75 13.59 12.93
N LYS A 5 -2.50 14.18 11.75
CA LYS A 5 -3.16 15.44 11.33
C LYS A 5 -4.55 15.19 10.70
N PRO A 6 -5.64 15.74 11.27
CA PRO A 6 -7.01 15.46 10.80
C PRO A 6 -7.31 15.88 9.35
N HIS A 7 -6.62 16.90 8.83
CA HIS A 7 -6.88 17.48 7.51
C HIS A 7 -6.30 16.66 6.34
N ASN A 8 -5.44 15.67 6.62
CA ASN A 8 -4.76 14.89 5.57
C ASN A 8 -5.35 13.49 5.35
N ASN A 9 -6.45 13.14 6.03
CA ASN A 9 -7.15 11.89 5.76
C ASN A 9 -8.16 12.09 4.61
N ASN A 10 -7.64 12.10 3.39
CA ASN A 10 -8.46 12.19 2.18
C ASN A 10 -9.27 10.91 1.88
N CYS A 11 -9.05 9.82 2.63
CA CYS A 11 -9.72 8.53 2.42
C CYS A 11 -11.03 8.39 3.21
N ILE A 12 -11.16 9.11 4.34
CA ILE A 12 -12.34 8.96 5.21
C ILE A 12 -13.62 9.42 4.53
N LEU A 13 -13.58 10.50 3.74
CA LEU A 13 -14.76 11.03 3.06
C LEU A 13 -15.23 10.08 1.95
N PRO A 14 -14.37 9.59 1.04
CA PRO A 14 -14.73 8.52 0.10
C PRO A 14 -15.31 7.28 0.78
N VAL A 15 -14.70 6.79 1.87
CA VAL A 15 -15.21 5.61 2.60
C VAL A 15 -16.59 5.87 3.18
N LYS A 16 -16.82 7.03 3.80
CA LYS A 16 -18.14 7.43 4.32
C LYS A 16 -19.17 7.60 3.21
N GLN A 17 -18.78 8.14 2.07
CA GLN A 17 -19.65 8.26 0.91
C GLN A 17 -20.05 6.87 0.41
N TRP A 18 -19.08 6.00 0.15
CA TRP A 18 -19.32 4.62 -0.28
C TRP A 18 -20.22 3.87 0.70
N LYS A 19 -20.01 4.03 2.01
CA LYS A 19 -20.83 3.40 3.06
C LYS A 19 -22.29 3.83 3.02
N ARG A 20 -22.57 5.09 2.63
CA ARG A 20 -23.95 5.61 2.48
C ARG A 20 -24.62 5.12 1.20
N GLU A 21 -23.85 5.01 0.12
CA GLU A 21 -24.36 4.66 -1.22
C GLU A 21 -24.46 3.14 -1.43
N SER A 22 -23.65 2.37 -0.71
CA SER A 22 -23.59 0.91 -0.83
C SER A 22 -24.61 0.23 0.08
N SER A 23 -25.38 -0.70 -0.48
CA SER A 23 -26.23 -1.64 0.27
C SER A 23 -25.43 -2.55 1.22
N GLN A 24 -24.10 -2.56 1.09
CA GLN A 24 -23.18 -3.27 1.98
C GLN A 24 -22.53 -2.36 3.03
N GLY A 25 -23.06 -1.15 3.27
CA GLY A 25 -22.48 -0.21 4.24
C GLY A 25 -22.36 -0.75 5.66
N ASN A 26 -23.15 -1.75 6.04
CA ASN A 26 -23.05 -2.44 7.33
C ASN A 26 -21.81 -3.35 7.47
N ARG A 27 -21.08 -3.59 6.38
CA ARG A 27 -19.82 -4.37 6.35
C ARG A 27 -18.57 -3.52 6.59
N VAL A 28 -18.72 -2.21 6.76
CA VAL A 28 -17.61 -1.29 7.01
C VAL A 28 -17.66 -0.74 8.42
N SER A 29 -16.65 -1.15 9.20
CA SER A 29 -16.40 -0.64 10.54
C SER A 29 -15.32 0.43 10.51
N GLU A 30 -15.54 1.52 11.24
CA GLU A 30 -14.61 2.63 11.37
C GLU A 30 -14.02 2.62 12.77
N LEU A 31 -12.70 2.59 12.87
CA LEU A 31 -11.98 2.69 14.14
C LEU A 31 -11.41 4.09 14.28
N PHE A 32 -11.84 4.78 15.34
CA PHE A 32 -11.33 6.09 15.71
C PHE A 32 -10.40 5.96 16.90
N GLY A 33 -9.23 6.57 16.81
CA GLY A 33 -8.23 6.59 17.88
C GLY A 33 -7.12 7.59 17.57
N ALA A 34 -6.38 7.95 18.61
CA ALA A 34 -5.09 8.62 18.44
C ALA A 34 -4.07 7.53 18.12
N PHE A 35 -3.77 7.39 16.82
CA PHE A 35 -2.73 6.50 16.34
C PHE A 35 -1.66 7.37 15.70
N ASP A 36 -0.49 7.39 16.33
CA ASP A 36 0.65 8.22 15.93
C ASP A 36 1.53 7.48 14.93
N THR A 37 1.47 6.14 14.90
CA THR A 37 2.25 5.29 14.00
C THR A 37 1.37 4.41 13.10
N GLN A 38 1.95 3.85 12.03
CA GLN A 38 1.27 2.86 11.21
C GLN A 38 1.10 1.53 11.96
N GLU A 39 2.07 1.16 12.78
CA GLU A 39 2.02 -0.05 13.62
C GLU A 39 0.82 -0.01 14.59
N GLU A 40 0.56 1.12 15.24
CA GLU A 40 -0.61 1.29 16.11
C GLU A 40 -1.93 1.14 15.36
N GLN A 41 -2.01 1.65 14.12
CA GLN A 41 -3.21 1.51 13.26
C GLN A 41 -3.46 0.05 12.92
N TYR A 42 -2.42 -0.68 12.53
CA TYR A 42 -2.52 -2.11 12.23
C TYR A 42 -2.90 -2.92 13.45
N LYS A 43 -2.27 -2.65 14.60
CA LYS A 43 -2.60 -3.32 15.86
C LYS A 43 -4.06 -3.08 16.26
N ALA A 44 -4.54 -1.84 16.19
CA ALA A 44 -5.92 -1.51 16.50
C ALA A 44 -6.92 -2.23 15.58
N GLY A 45 -6.63 -2.28 14.28
CA GLY A 45 -7.41 -3.03 13.29
C GLY A 45 -7.42 -4.53 13.59
N TRP A 46 -6.26 -5.11 13.89
CA TRP A 46 -6.11 -6.51 14.26
C TRP A 46 -6.91 -6.88 15.52
N ASP A 47 -6.73 -6.12 16.60
CA ASP A 47 -7.41 -6.35 17.88
C ASP A 47 -8.94 -6.25 17.71
N TYR A 48 -9.42 -5.31 16.89
CA TYR A 48 -10.82 -5.22 16.53
C TYR A 48 -11.30 -6.48 15.78
N ILE A 49 -10.60 -6.87 14.71
CA ILE A 49 -11.01 -8.04 13.91
C ILE A 49 -11.04 -9.30 14.77
N LYS A 50 -9.99 -9.53 15.58
CA LYS A 50 -9.91 -10.72 16.44
C LYS A 50 -11.03 -10.75 17.49
N ARG A 51 -11.40 -9.60 18.05
CA ARG A 51 -12.50 -9.52 19.02
C ARG A 51 -13.87 -9.76 18.37
N GLU A 52 -14.14 -9.15 17.22
CA GLU A 52 -15.47 -9.20 16.61
C GLU A 52 -15.71 -10.46 15.77
N PHE A 53 -14.67 -11.02 15.16
CA PHE A 53 -14.77 -12.12 14.20
C PHE A 53 -13.97 -13.37 14.60
N GLY A 54 -13.19 -13.31 15.69
CA GLY A 54 -12.31 -14.40 16.12
C GLY A 54 -11.11 -14.58 15.19
N ASP A 55 -10.57 -15.79 15.16
CA ASP A 55 -9.45 -16.12 14.28
C ASP A 55 -9.91 -16.10 12.82
N SER A 56 -9.22 -15.33 11.99
CA SER A 56 -9.57 -15.08 10.59
C SER A 56 -8.33 -14.82 9.75
N TYR A 57 -8.46 -14.95 8.43
CA TYR A 57 -7.46 -14.43 7.49
C TYR A 57 -7.70 -12.95 7.27
N VAL A 58 -6.70 -12.12 7.56
CA VAL A 58 -6.81 -10.66 7.48
C VAL A 58 -6.02 -10.16 6.30
N LEU A 59 -6.72 -9.63 5.29
CA LEU A 59 -6.14 -8.92 4.15
C LEU A 59 -5.84 -7.47 4.57
N ILE A 60 -4.60 -7.06 4.38
CA ILE A 60 -4.10 -5.71 4.68
C ILE A 60 -4.03 -4.91 3.37
N ILE A 61 -4.71 -3.76 3.34
CA ILE A 61 -4.73 -2.85 2.18
C ILE A 61 -4.51 -1.42 2.67
N ASP A 62 -3.43 -0.79 2.21
CA ASP A 62 -3.18 0.63 2.44
C ASP A 62 -3.99 1.52 1.48
N SER A 63 -4.18 2.78 1.87
CA SER A 63 -4.99 3.74 1.10
C SER A 63 -4.45 4.08 -0.30
N ASP A 64 -3.17 3.80 -0.56
CA ASP A 64 -2.54 3.98 -1.87
C ASP A 64 -2.29 2.65 -2.59
N GLU A 65 -3.03 1.61 -2.23
CA GLU A 65 -2.98 0.30 -2.85
C GLU A 65 -4.25 -0.01 -3.64
N VAL A 66 -4.06 -0.64 -4.80
CA VAL A 66 -5.15 -1.14 -5.65
C VAL A 66 -4.89 -2.59 -6.01
N TRP A 67 -5.95 -3.38 -6.00
CA TRP A 67 -5.91 -4.79 -6.35
C TRP A 67 -6.77 -5.04 -7.59
N GLU A 68 -6.27 -5.89 -8.49
CA GLU A 68 -7.09 -6.43 -9.58
C GLU A 68 -7.81 -7.70 -9.12
N ASP A 69 -9.04 -7.92 -9.57
CA ASP A 69 -9.85 -9.09 -9.22
C ASP A 69 -9.09 -10.41 -9.46
N LYS A 70 -8.37 -10.50 -10.58
CA LYS A 70 -7.58 -11.69 -10.93
C LYS A 70 -6.49 -12.01 -9.90
N ASP A 71 -5.88 -10.99 -9.30
CA ASP A 71 -4.80 -11.16 -8.33
C ASP A 71 -5.35 -11.41 -6.93
N LEU A 72 -6.52 -10.85 -6.59
CA LEU A 72 -7.27 -11.24 -5.39
C LEU A 72 -7.75 -12.69 -5.43
N GLU A 73 -8.24 -13.17 -6.56
CA GLU A 73 -8.67 -14.57 -6.70
C GLU A 73 -7.48 -15.54 -6.59
N LYS A 74 -6.34 -15.21 -7.20
CA LYS A 74 -5.10 -15.98 -6.98
C LYS A 74 -4.69 -15.95 -5.51
N LEU A 75 -4.70 -14.79 -4.86
CA LEU A 75 -4.34 -14.66 -3.44
C LEU A 75 -5.22 -15.56 -2.56
N LYS A 76 -6.54 -15.49 -2.73
CA LYS A 76 -7.50 -16.33 -2.02
C LYS A 76 -7.20 -17.82 -2.23
N GLU A 77 -6.93 -18.21 -3.47
CA GLU A 77 -6.60 -19.60 -3.80
C GLU A 77 -5.30 -20.05 -3.13
N ARG A 78 -4.24 -19.22 -3.15
CA ARG A 78 -2.96 -19.51 -2.49
C ARG A 78 -3.14 -19.67 -0.98
N VAL A 79 -3.90 -18.78 -0.34
CA VAL A 79 -4.22 -18.86 1.10
C VAL A 79 -4.98 -20.16 1.41
N ARG A 80 -6.00 -20.49 0.62
CA ARG A 80 -6.81 -21.70 0.80
C ARG A 80 -6.01 -22.98 0.64
N GLN A 81 -5.07 -23.02 -0.30
CA GLN A 81 -4.21 -24.18 -0.56
C GLN A 81 -3.09 -24.36 0.48
N ASN A 82 -2.72 -23.30 1.19
CA ASN A 82 -1.53 -23.29 2.06
C ASN A 82 -1.86 -22.79 3.48
N PRO A 83 -2.86 -23.38 4.20
CA PRO A 83 -3.38 -22.84 5.46
C PRO A 83 -2.38 -22.86 6.64
N ASP A 84 -1.23 -23.52 6.48
CA ASP A 84 -0.21 -23.63 7.52
C ASP A 84 0.74 -22.43 7.61
N TYR A 85 0.65 -21.48 6.67
CA TYR A 85 1.44 -20.26 6.70
C TYR A 85 0.82 -19.19 7.60
N GLY A 86 1.69 -18.50 8.35
CA GLY A 86 1.31 -17.40 9.23
C GLY A 86 1.14 -16.08 8.46
N ALA A 87 1.93 -15.89 7.41
CA ALA A 87 1.92 -14.69 6.58
C ALA A 87 2.07 -15.02 5.09
N TYR A 88 1.45 -14.18 4.25
CA TYR A 88 1.47 -14.30 2.80
C TYR A 88 1.94 -12.99 2.19
N HIS A 89 2.95 -13.07 1.33
CA HIS A 89 3.62 -11.93 0.72
C HIS A 89 3.42 -11.96 -0.79
N CYS A 90 3.24 -10.80 -1.41
CA CYS A 90 3.05 -10.68 -2.86
C CYS A 90 4.06 -9.73 -3.52
N ALA A 91 4.12 -9.76 -4.84
CA ALA A 91 4.92 -8.83 -5.64
C ALA A 91 4.24 -7.45 -5.76
N LEU A 92 5.05 -6.44 -6.07
CA LEU A 92 4.61 -5.05 -6.20
C LEU A 92 4.67 -4.55 -7.64
N ARG A 93 3.67 -3.76 -8.01
CA ARG A 93 3.72 -2.82 -9.12
C ARG A 93 3.69 -1.41 -8.54
N THR A 94 4.85 -0.81 -8.37
CA THR A 94 5.00 0.48 -7.70
C THR A 94 4.99 1.63 -8.71
N TYR A 95 4.20 2.66 -8.44
CA TYR A 95 4.01 3.84 -9.28
C TYR A 95 4.48 5.09 -8.55
N VAL A 96 5.13 6.00 -9.27
CA VAL A 96 5.71 7.24 -8.71
C VAL A 96 5.41 8.42 -9.62
N LYS A 97 5.16 9.60 -9.06
CA LYS A 97 4.85 10.87 -9.77
C LYS A 97 3.54 10.88 -10.56
N SER A 98 3.24 9.82 -11.29
CA SER A 98 2.06 9.64 -12.12
C SER A 98 1.67 8.17 -12.13
N PRO A 99 0.39 7.82 -12.33
CA PRO A 99 -0.01 6.44 -12.61
C PRO A 99 0.73 5.82 -13.80
N PHE A 100 1.29 6.63 -14.69
CA PHE A 100 1.94 6.16 -15.92
C PHE A 100 3.43 5.85 -15.77
N TYR A 101 4.04 6.11 -14.61
CA TYR A 101 5.45 5.79 -14.36
C TYR A 101 5.58 4.69 -13.31
N ARG A 102 5.89 3.49 -13.78
CA ARG A 102 6.00 2.28 -12.97
C ARG A 102 7.46 1.87 -12.79
N ILE A 103 7.84 1.46 -11.58
CA ILE A 103 9.19 0.94 -11.30
C ILE A 103 9.42 -0.35 -12.09
N SER A 104 10.54 -0.41 -12.81
CA SER A 104 10.94 -1.56 -13.62
C SER A 104 12.45 -1.84 -13.49
N PRO A 105 12.87 -3.11 -13.30
CA PRO A 105 12.03 -4.26 -12.95
C PRO A 105 11.28 -4.04 -11.61
N PRO A 106 10.24 -4.85 -11.32
CA PRO A 106 9.56 -4.79 -10.03
C PRO A 106 10.55 -4.81 -8.87
N GLU A 107 10.32 -3.95 -7.88
CA GLU A 107 11.19 -3.85 -6.72
C GLU A 107 11.27 -5.17 -5.96
N ARG A 108 12.30 -5.34 -5.12
CA ARG A 108 12.51 -6.57 -4.35
C ARG A 108 11.61 -6.70 -3.14
N CYS A 109 11.06 -5.58 -2.65
CA CYS A 109 10.14 -5.59 -1.52
C CYS A 109 8.94 -6.50 -1.84
N ARG A 110 8.52 -7.27 -0.84
CA ARG A 110 7.32 -8.11 -0.89
C ARG A 110 6.63 -7.95 0.46
N PRO A 111 5.63 -7.06 0.56
CA PRO A 111 4.98 -6.81 1.83
C PRO A 111 4.09 -7.98 2.22
N THR A 112 3.89 -8.17 3.52
CA THR A 112 2.81 -9.01 4.03
C THR A 112 1.48 -8.40 3.61
N VAL A 113 0.67 -9.19 2.92
CA VAL A 113 -0.67 -8.80 2.46
C VAL A 113 -1.77 -9.56 3.16
N VAL A 114 -1.51 -10.79 3.61
CA VAL A 114 -2.45 -11.54 4.44
C VAL A 114 -1.75 -12.07 5.68
N VAL A 115 -2.40 -11.93 6.83
CA VAL A 115 -2.00 -12.55 8.09
C VAL A 115 -3.03 -13.61 8.48
N ASN A 116 -2.56 -14.78 8.87
CA ASN A 116 -3.38 -15.90 9.30
C ASN A 116 -3.63 -15.85 10.82
N GLY A 117 -4.79 -15.34 11.24
CA GLY A 117 -5.19 -15.26 12.64
C GLY A 117 -5.31 -16.60 13.35
N HIS A 118 -5.43 -17.71 12.63
CA HIS A 118 -5.42 -19.05 13.24
C HIS A 118 -4.02 -19.52 13.68
N LYS A 119 -2.97 -18.83 13.22
CA LYS A 119 -1.56 -19.16 13.51
C LYS A 119 -0.82 -18.05 14.25
N VAL A 120 -1.41 -16.86 14.31
CA VAL A 120 -0.78 -15.65 14.79
C VAL A 120 -1.63 -15.06 15.91
N GLU A 121 -1.03 -14.89 17.08
CA GLU A 121 -1.75 -14.30 18.22
C GLU A 121 -1.84 -12.78 18.12
N GLN A 122 -0.78 -12.15 17.63
CA GLN A 122 -0.60 -10.71 17.53
C GLN A 122 0.10 -10.32 16.24
N ILE A 123 -0.29 -9.20 15.64
CA ILE A 123 0.47 -8.59 14.56
C ILE A 123 1.72 -7.91 15.13
N LEU A 124 2.88 -8.17 14.52
CA LEU A 124 4.17 -7.62 14.93
C LEU A 124 4.65 -6.58 13.91
N GLY A 125 5.02 -5.39 14.35
CA GLY A 125 5.55 -4.34 13.48
C GLY A 125 4.56 -3.88 12.40
N VAL A 126 5.10 -3.13 11.43
CA VAL A 126 4.36 -2.68 10.26
C VAL A 126 3.94 -3.88 9.40
N ARG A 127 2.64 -3.98 9.09
CA ARG A 127 2.01 -5.06 8.31
C ARG A 127 2.24 -6.49 8.82
N GLY A 128 2.69 -6.72 10.05
CA GLY A 128 3.00 -8.07 10.51
C GLY A 128 4.36 -8.58 10.04
N ASN A 129 5.31 -7.69 9.75
CA ASN A 129 6.68 -8.07 9.39
C ASN A 129 7.31 -8.96 10.48
N GLY A 130 7.83 -10.12 10.07
CA GLY A 130 8.48 -11.09 10.96
C GLY A 130 7.61 -12.28 11.38
N ILE A 131 6.34 -12.31 10.99
CA ILE A 131 5.47 -13.48 11.17
C ILE A 131 6.00 -14.64 10.31
N ASN A 132 6.08 -15.84 10.90
CA ASN A 132 6.54 -17.06 10.24
C ASN A 132 5.56 -18.23 10.46
N PRO A 133 5.51 -19.23 9.55
CA PRO A 133 6.23 -19.28 8.28
C PRO A 133 5.59 -18.37 7.22
N ILE A 134 6.39 -17.97 6.23
CA ILE A 134 6.02 -17.02 5.16
C ILE A 134 5.86 -17.76 3.82
N LEU A 135 4.75 -17.50 3.12
CA LEU A 135 4.57 -17.87 1.72
C LEU A 135 4.82 -16.67 0.80
N TRP A 136 5.77 -16.80 -0.12
CA TRP A 136 6.08 -15.78 -1.13
C TRP A 136 5.37 -16.11 -2.45
N MET A 137 4.58 -15.17 -2.97
CA MET A 137 3.79 -15.34 -4.19
C MET A 137 4.25 -14.32 -5.25
N ASP A 138 5.10 -14.76 -6.18
CA ASP A 138 5.63 -13.89 -7.24
C ASP A 138 4.64 -13.66 -8.40
N ASP A 139 3.54 -14.41 -8.45
CA ASP A 139 2.50 -14.33 -9.49
C ASP A 139 1.24 -13.55 -9.06
N VAL A 140 1.25 -13.02 -7.83
CA VAL A 140 0.21 -12.17 -7.25
C VAL A 140 0.79 -10.76 -7.11
N PHE A 141 0.08 -9.77 -7.65
CA PHE A 141 0.52 -8.39 -7.66
C PHE A 141 -0.48 -7.48 -6.94
N MET A 142 0.06 -6.57 -6.13
CA MET A 142 -0.65 -5.37 -5.69
C MET A 142 -0.07 -4.13 -6.37
N HIS A 143 -0.93 -3.17 -6.70
CA HIS A 143 -0.53 -1.91 -7.32
C HIS A 143 -0.36 -0.84 -6.25
N HIS A 144 0.87 -0.39 -6.02
CA HIS A 144 1.20 0.57 -4.97
C HIS A 144 1.52 1.94 -5.56
N PHE A 145 0.70 2.94 -5.26
CA PHE A 145 0.81 4.32 -5.77
C PHE A 145 1.61 5.19 -4.80
N SER A 146 2.87 4.78 -4.55
CA SER A 146 3.71 5.31 -3.47
C SER A 146 3.82 6.84 -3.48
N TYR A 147 4.17 7.46 -4.62
CA TYR A 147 4.27 8.93 -4.71
C TYR A 147 3.42 9.50 -5.84
N VAL A 148 2.24 8.93 -6.08
CA VAL A 148 1.26 9.50 -7.01
C VAL A 148 0.30 10.36 -6.19
N ARG A 149 0.49 11.68 -6.24
CA ARG A 149 -0.27 12.67 -5.47
C ARG A 149 -0.60 13.88 -6.35
N SER A 150 -1.51 14.72 -5.88
CA SER A 150 -1.99 15.89 -6.62
C SER A 150 -1.01 17.06 -6.68
N SER A 151 -0.01 17.12 -5.79
CA SER A 151 0.97 18.20 -5.72
C SER A 151 2.29 17.72 -5.12
N GLU A 152 3.36 18.45 -5.42
CA GLU A 152 4.70 18.24 -4.87
C GLU A 152 4.73 18.38 -3.34
N ASP A 153 4.02 19.37 -2.79
CA ASP A 153 3.88 19.54 -1.35
C ASP A 153 3.33 18.28 -0.66
N ALA A 154 2.34 17.61 -1.27
CA ALA A 154 1.77 16.38 -0.73
C ALA A 154 2.76 15.19 -0.78
N ILE A 155 3.71 15.21 -1.70
CA ILE A 155 4.79 14.22 -1.78
C ILE A 155 5.82 14.48 -0.69
N LEU A 156 6.28 15.72 -0.56
CA LEU A 156 7.23 16.12 0.48
C LEU A 156 6.66 15.85 1.88
N GLU A 157 5.37 16.15 2.08
CA GLU A 157 4.68 15.84 3.32
C GLU A 157 4.64 14.33 3.59
N LYS A 158 4.34 13.49 2.57
CA LYS A 158 4.42 12.03 2.72
C LYS A 158 5.83 11.57 3.12
N MET A 159 6.87 12.09 2.47
CA MET A 159 8.27 11.72 2.77
C MET A 159 8.65 12.10 4.21
N GLN A 160 8.23 13.29 4.68
CA GLN A 160 8.45 13.72 6.07
C GLN A 160 7.77 12.76 7.05
N TYR A 161 6.55 12.32 6.76
CA TYR A 161 5.82 11.40 7.63
C TYR A 161 6.44 10.01 7.68
N LEU A 162 6.89 9.46 6.55
CA LEU A 162 7.59 8.18 6.53
C LEU A 162 8.87 8.25 7.36
N SER A 163 9.61 9.35 7.30
CA SER A 163 10.83 9.52 8.11
C SER A 163 10.54 9.53 9.61
N LEU A 164 9.43 10.15 10.03
CA LEU A 164 9.03 10.21 11.44
C LEU A 164 8.40 8.90 11.94
N GLY A 165 7.56 8.27 11.11
CA GLY A 165 6.77 7.09 11.49
C GLY A 165 7.54 5.78 11.32
N ASP A 166 8.10 5.56 10.14
CA ASP A 166 8.78 4.32 9.78
C ASP A 166 10.27 4.35 10.15
N LYS A 167 10.77 5.51 10.62
CA LYS A 167 12.16 5.75 11.03
C LYS A 167 13.15 5.51 9.89
N ASP A 168 12.67 5.65 8.67
CA ASP A 168 13.49 5.57 7.47
C ASP A 168 14.38 6.82 7.36
N ASP A 169 15.64 6.59 7.03
CA ASP A 169 16.58 7.65 6.67
C ASP A 169 16.41 7.99 5.18
N TYR A 170 16.08 9.25 4.90
CA TYR A 170 15.85 9.74 3.54
C TYR A 170 16.98 10.64 3.04
N HIS A 171 17.28 10.56 1.75
CA HIS A 171 18.15 11.54 1.09
C HIS A 171 17.53 12.94 1.17
N LYS A 172 18.14 13.86 1.91
CA LYS A 172 17.61 15.23 2.10
C LYS A 172 17.39 16.01 0.81
N ASN A 173 18.21 15.74 -0.20
CA ASN A 173 18.14 16.36 -1.53
C ASN A 173 17.55 15.43 -2.60
N TRP A 174 16.79 14.40 -2.18
CA TRP A 174 16.24 13.40 -3.10
C TRP A 174 15.36 14.05 -4.18
N PHE A 175 14.53 14.99 -3.75
CA PHE A 175 13.55 15.64 -4.61
C PHE A 175 14.25 16.38 -5.74
N GLU A 176 15.19 17.26 -5.42
CA GLU A 176 15.99 18.03 -6.38
C GLU A 176 16.86 17.11 -7.24
N LYS A 177 17.37 16.02 -6.67
CA LYS A 177 18.26 15.09 -7.38
C LYS A 177 17.52 14.26 -8.42
N TYR A 178 16.30 13.80 -8.13
CA TYR A 178 15.61 12.79 -8.92
C TYR A 178 14.21 13.19 -9.40
N TRP A 179 13.40 13.87 -8.59
CA TRP A 179 11.98 14.08 -8.88
C TRP A 179 11.74 14.80 -10.21
N GLU A 180 12.47 15.88 -10.45
CA GLU A 180 12.38 16.67 -11.68
C GLU A 180 12.80 15.88 -12.93
N LYS A 181 13.65 14.87 -12.76
CA LYS A 181 14.23 14.07 -13.84
C LYS A 181 13.39 12.85 -14.21
N ILE A 182 12.40 12.49 -13.40
CA ILE A 182 11.45 11.40 -13.71
C ILE A 182 10.76 11.69 -15.05
N PRO A 183 10.75 10.74 -16.01
CA PRO A 183 11.06 9.30 -15.81
C PRO A 183 12.52 8.87 -16.06
N ASN A 184 13.41 9.76 -16.48
CA ASN A 184 14.80 9.43 -16.86
C ASN A 184 15.75 9.38 -15.65
N VAL A 185 15.47 8.47 -14.71
CA VAL A 185 16.26 8.30 -13.48
C VAL A 185 16.60 6.82 -13.24
N HIS A 186 17.69 6.60 -12.50
CA HIS A 186 18.16 5.27 -12.11
C HIS A 186 18.58 5.23 -10.65
N ASN A 187 18.39 4.07 -10.02
CA ASN A 187 18.74 3.81 -8.62
C ASN A 187 18.34 4.98 -7.70
N PHE A 188 17.03 5.21 -7.63
CA PHE A 188 16.49 6.45 -7.10
C PHE A 188 15.49 6.22 -5.97
N HIS A 189 15.54 5.09 -5.27
CA HIS A 189 14.71 4.94 -4.07
C HIS A 189 15.03 6.06 -3.06
N PRO A 190 14.02 6.63 -2.37
CA PRO A 190 14.21 7.76 -1.47
C PRO A 190 14.91 7.40 -0.15
N THR A 191 14.72 6.17 0.33
CA THR A 191 15.41 5.64 1.53
C THR A 191 16.88 5.33 1.25
N ILE A 192 17.76 5.77 2.16
CA ILE A 192 19.21 5.56 2.10
C ILE A 192 19.53 4.06 2.16
N GLY A 193 20.39 3.59 1.25
CA GLY A 193 20.79 2.18 1.14
C GLY A 193 19.87 1.32 0.27
N GLU A 194 18.67 1.80 -0.03
CA GLU A 194 17.69 1.12 -0.87
C GLU A 194 17.66 1.65 -2.30
N GLU A 195 18.61 2.52 -2.70
CA GLU A 195 18.57 3.23 -3.98
C GLU A 195 18.36 2.27 -5.17
N SER A 196 19.01 1.10 -5.12
CA SER A 196 18.93 0.07 -6.16
C SER A 196 17.64 -0.75 -6.21
N SER A 197 16.73 -0.59 -5.23
CA SER A 197 15.41 -1.21 -5.24
C SER A 197 14.53 -0.62 -6.34
N TRP A 198 14.73 0.67 -6.66
CA TRP A 198 14.10 1.40 -7.76
C TRP A 198 15.10 1.68 -8.87
N LYS A 199 15.34 0.67 -9.71
CA LYS A 199 16.39 0.68 -10.74
C LYS A 199 16.12 1.65 -11.88
N SER A 200 14.89 1.69 -12.37
CA SER A 200 14.44 2.55 -13.47
C SER A 200 12.92 2.63 -13.50
N LEU A 201 12.39 3.43 -14.42
CA LEU A 201 10.97 3.53 -14.68
C LEU A 201 10.65 3.05 -16.09
N GLU A 202 9.52 2.38 -16.23
CA GLU A 202 8.86 2.20 -17.51
C GLU A 202 7.65 3.13 -17.60
N THR A 203 7.36 3.60 -18.82
CA THR A 203 6.12 4.31 -19.09
C THR A 203 5.06 3.28 -19.46
N VAL A 204 3.97 3.28 -18.71
CA VAL A 204 2.84 2.38 -18.95
C VAL A 204 1.69 3.15 -19.60
N THR A 205 0.83 2.43 -20.32
CA THR A 205 -0.36 3.00 -20.95
C THR A 205 -1.57 2.89 -20.03
N LEU A 206 -2.65 3.57 -20.39
CA LEU A 206 -3.94 3.46 -19.69
C LEU A 206 -4.46 2.00 -19.61
N ASN A 207 -4.11 1.16 -20.58
CA ASN A 207 -4.51 -0.26 -20.62
C ASN A 207 -3.70 -1.14 -19.66
N ASP A 208 -2.54 -0.66 -19.21
CA ASP A 208 -1.68 -1.37 -18.25
C ASP A 208 -2.06 -1.05 -16.79
N LEU A 209 -2.92 -0.04 -16.58
CA LEU A 209 -3.39 0.37 -15.25
C LEU A 209 -4.50 -0.55 -14.74
N PRO A 210 -4.61 -0.74 -13.42
CA PRO A 210 -5.69 -1.53 -12.85
C PRO A 210 -7.03 -0.84 -13.11
N LEU A 211 -8.10 -1.64 -13.26
CA LEU A 211 -9.43 -1.15 -13.67
C LEU A 211 -9.91 0.04 -12.83
N ALA A 212 -9.79 -0.05 -11.50
CA ALA A 212 -10.21 1.00 -10.58
C ALA A 212 -9.49 2.35 -10.79
N VAL A 213 -8.26 2.32 -11.31
CA VAL A 213 -7.48 3.53 -11.63
C VAL A 213 -7.81 4.02 -13.02
N ARG A 214 -7.94 3.11 -13.99
CA ARG A 214 -8.35 3.43 -15.35
C ARG A 214 -9.69 4.15 -15.39
N ASP A 215 -10.64 3.72 -14.56
CA ASP A 215 -11.99 4.26 -14.55
C ASP A 215 -12.11 5.60 -13.84
N ASN A 216 -11.06 6.04 -13.14
CA ASN A 216 -11.00 7.33 -12.47
C ASN A 216 -10.93 8.50 -13.47
N ASP A 217 -11.87 9.43 -13.35
CA ASP A 217 -11.99 10.56 -14.28
C ASP A 217 -10.77 11.50 -14.25
N LEU A 218 -10.06 11.61 -13.13
CA LEU A 218 -8.83 12.41 -13.06
C LEU A 218 -7.73 11.81 -13.94
N VAL A 219 -7.64 10.48 -13.97
CA VAL A 219 -6.66 9.76 -14.79
C VAL A 219 -7.03 9.84 -16.28
N LYS A 220 -8.33 9.71 -16.61
CA LYS A 220 -8.81 9.84 -17.99
C LYS A 220 -8.60 11.25 -18.56
N ASN A 221 -8.84 12.28 -17.76
CA ASN A 221 -8.78 13.67 -18.22
C ASN A 221 -7.37 14.28 -18.15
N GLY A 222 -6.50 13.79 -17.27
CA GLY A 222 -5.10 14.24 -17.17
C GLY A 222 -4.18 13.73 -18.29
N ASN A 223 -4.69 12.91 -19.21
CA ASN A 223 -3.95 12.34 -20.35
C ASN A 223 -4.28 13.04 -21.70
N LYS A 224 -4.95 14.20 -21.64
CA LYS A 224 -5.23 15.09 -22.79
C LYS A 224 -4.35 16.33 -22.71
#